data_AF-A0A093YX19-F1
#
_entry.id   AF-A0A093YX19-F1
#
_cell.length_a   1.000
_cell.length_b   1.000
_cell.length_c   1.000
_cell.angle_alpha   90.00
_cell.angle_beta   90.00
_cell.angle_gamma   90.00
#
_symmetry.space_group_name_H-M   'P 1'
#
loop_
_entity.id
_entity.type
_entity.pdbx_description
1 polymer ?
#
loop_
_entity_poly.entity_id
_entity_poly.type
_entity_poly.pdbx_seq_one_letter_code
_entity_poly.pdbx_strand_id
1 'polypeptide(L)'
;MVSETIQSTTCCHKSGQGCICAAQAKCSCGEKHALECNCSKASEENKVEGPRCSCRARPAGACTCDRASTENKTPSGSTCACGVRPADACSCEKATDGGVNPLETDFTTK
;
A
#
# COMPACT_ATOMS: atom_id res chain seq x y z
N MET A 1 -0.17 -25.03 -14.40
CA MET A 1 -0.96 -24.05 -13.63
C MET A 1 0.00 -23.13 -12.88
N VAL A 2 0.53 -22.12 -13.57
CA VAL A 2 1.42 -21.15 -12.91
C VAL A 2 0.50 -20.20 -12.16
N SER A 3 0.52 -20.28 -10.83
CA SER A 3 -0.19 -19.33 -9.98
C SER A 3 0.51 -17.99 -10.14
N GLU A 4 0.02 -17.23 -11.11
CA GLU A 4 0.42 -15.87 -11.41
C GLU A 4 0.07 -15.03 -10.18
N THR A 5 1.06 -14.83 -9.31
CA THR A 5 0.97 -13.80 -8.29
C THR A 5 1.01 -12.49 -9.06
N ILE A 6 -0.15 -11.87 -9.27
CA ILE A 6 -0.27 -10.51 -9.80
C ILE A 6 0.64 -9.62 -8.94
N GLN A 7 1.86 -9.38 -9.43
CA GLN A 7 2.85 -8.59 -8.74
C GLN A 7 2.42 -7.14 -8.89
N SER A 8 1.81 -6.61 -7.83
CA SER A 8 1.56 -5.18 -7.72
C SER A 8 2.91 -4.44 -7.76
N THR A 9 3.18 -3.72 -8.85
CA THR A 9 4.35 -2.82 -9.03
C THR A 9 4.42 -1.73 -7.95
N THR A 10 3.34 -1.55 -7.19
CA THR A 10 3.29 -0.57 -6.10
C THR A 10 3.86 -1.07 -4.76
N CYS A 11 4.39 -2.29 -4.70
CA CYS A 11 4.94 -2.86 -3.47
C CYS A 11 6.47 -2.85 -3.40
N CYS A 12 7.02 -2.34 -2.30
CA CYS A 12 8.45 -2.43 -1.99
C CYS A 12 8.86 -3.89 -1.74
N HIS A 13 9.36 -4.57 -2.77
CA HIS A 13 10.02 -5.86 -2.63
C HIS A 13 11.47 -5.66 -2.18
N LYS A 14 11.88 -6.37 -1.14
CA LYS A 14 13.29 -6.65 -0.87
C LYS A 14 13.44 -8.17 -1.00
N SER A 15 13.99 -8.62 -2.14
CA SER A 15 14.43 -10.01 -2.35
C SER A 15 13.34 -11.10 -2.28
N GLY A 16 12.43 -11.14 -3.25
CA GLY A 16 11.56 -12.31 -3.50
C GLY A 16 10.51 -12.64 -2.43
N GLN A 17 10.47 -11.88 -1.35
CA GLN A 17 9.40 -11.90 -0.35
C GLN A 17 8.37 -10.84 -0.74
N GLY A 18 7.08 -11.16 -0.65
CA GLY A 18 5.98 -10.23 -0.93
C GLY A 18 6.09 -8.93 -0.12
N CYS A 19 5.19 -7.97 -0.35
CA CYS A 19 5.26 -6.62 0.23
C CYS A 19 5.57 -6.65 1.75
N ILE A 20 6.83 -6.40 2.14
CA ILE A 20 7.29 -6.54 3.53
C ILE A 20 6.46 -5.63 4.45
N CYS A 21 6.19 -4.41 3.99
CA CYS A 21 5.38 -3.45 4.72
C CYS A 21 3.90 -3.86 4.84
N ALA A 22 3.38 -4.71 3.94
CA ALA A 22 2.01 -5.25 4.08
C ALA A 22 1.99 -6.42 5.08
N ALA A 23 3.01 -7.28 5.03
CA ALA A 23 3.14 -8.41 5.97
C ALA A 23 3.25 -7.93 7.44
N GLN A 24 3.91 -6.81 7.67
CA GLN A 24 4.02 -6.19 9.00
C GLN A 24 2.76 -5.43 9.45
N ALA A 25 1.92 -5.00 8.51
CA ALA A 25 0.79 -4.15 8.84
C ALA A 25 -0.27 -4.94 9.62
N LYS A 26 -0.69 -4.38 10.75
CA LYS A 26 -1.73 -4.93 11.63
C LYS A 26 -2.97 -4.06 11.65
N CYS A 27 -4.09 -4.64 12.07
CA CYS A 27 -5.29 -3.91 12.45
C CYS A 27 -5.00 -2.88 13.54
N SER A 28 -5.83 -1.84 13.71
CA SER A 28 -5.62 -0.85 14.79
C SER A 28 -5.64 -1.52 16.17
N CYS A 29 -6.42 -2.60 16.30
CA CYS A 29 -6.49 -3.42 17.51
C CYS A 29 -5.27 -4.33 17.71
N GLY A 30 -4.38 -4.48 16.72
CA GLY A 30 -3.14 -5.26 16.81
C GLY A 30 -3.29 -6.78 16.75
N GLU A 31 -4.53 -7.31 16.80
CA GLU A 31 -4.80 -8.75 16.91
C GLU A 31 -4.59 -9.54 15.62
N LYS A 32 -4.89 -8.92 14.47
CA LYS A 32 -4.84 -9.54 13.14
C LYS A 32 -4.02 -8.71 12.16
N HIS A 33 -3.64 -9.36 11.07
CA HIS A 33 -3.07 -8.68 9.91
C HIS A 33 -4.09 -7.71 9.32
N ALA A 34 -3.59 -6.58 8.81
CA ALA A 34 -4.42 -5.60 8.13
C ALA A 34 -5.19 -6.25 6.97
N LEU A 35 -6.45 -5.86 6.78
CA LEU A 35 -7.43 -6.46 5.85
C LEU A 35 -8.02 -7.82 6.28
N GLU A 36 -7.56 -8.38 7.40
CA GLU A 36 -8.12 -9.60 8.02
C GLU A 36 -8.60 -9.33 9.45
N CYS A 37 -9.00 -8.08 9.72
CA CYS A 37 -9.43 -7.64 11.03
C CYS A 37 -10.74 -8.32 11.43
N ASN A 38 -10.87 -8.68 12.71
CA ASN A 38 -12.09 -9.21 13.31
C ASN A 38 -12.52 -8.43 14.57
N CYS A 39 -11.88 -7.29 14.84
CA CYS A 39 -12.22 -6.40 15.94
C CYS A 39 -13.30 -5.38 15.54
N SER A 40 -13.73 -4.50 16.47
CA SER A 40 -14.86 -3.59 16.24
C SER A 40 -14.74 -2.66 15.02
N LYS A 41 -13.50 -2.38 14.58
CA LYS A 41 -13.20 -1.55 13.41
C LYS A 41 -13.06 -2.35 12.11
N ALA A 42 -13.26 -3.68 12.13
CA ALA A 42 -13.06 -4.56 10.99
C ALA A 42 -13.85 -4.14 9.74
N SER A 43 -15.10 -3.72 9.91
CA SER A 43 -15.96 -3.26 8.81
C SER A 43 -15.41 -2.04 8.08
N GLU A 44 -14.57 -1.24 8.72
CA GLU A 44 -13.90 -0.07 8.14
C GLU A 44 -12.49 -0.44 7.65
N GLU A 45 -11.74 -1.20 8.44
CA GLU A 45 -10.33 -1.49 8.20
C GLU A 45 -10.10 -2.53 7.11
N ASN A 46 -11.06 -3.44 6.88
CA ASN A 46 -11.00 -4.45 5.82
C ASN A 46 -11.47 -3.91 4.46
N LYS A 47 -12.01 -2.69 4.43
CA LYS A 47 -12.34 -2.03 3.17
C LYS A 47 -11.09 -1.49 2.51
N VAL A 48 -10.95 -1.77 1.22
CA VAL A 48 -9.87 -1.28 0.35
C VAL A 48 -10.29 -0.01 -0.41
N GLU A 49 -11.03 0.86 0.29
CA GLU A 49 -11.46 2.17 -0.18
C GLU A 49 -10.56 3.26 0.43
N GLY A 50 -10.57 4.45 -0.14
CA GLY A 50 -9.73 5.58 0.24
C GLY A 50 -8.24 5.48 -0.11
N PRO A 51 -7.50 6.60 0.01
CA PRO A 51 -6.06 6.61 -0.12
C PRO A 51 -5.40 5.78 0.99
N ARG A 52 -4.35 5.03 0.64
CA ARG A 52 -3.77 4.01 1.53
C ARG A 52 -2.28 4.24 1.78
N CYS A 53 -1.70 3.57 2.77
CA CYS A 53 -0.25 3.51 2.97
C CYS A 53 0.45 2.93 1.74
N SER A 54 1.79 3.02 1.66
CA SER A 54 2.54 2.51 0.51
C SER A 54 2.34 1.02 0.35
N CYS A 55 2.14 0.30 1.46
CA CYS A 55 1.82 -1.12 1.45
C CYS A 55 0.36 -1.46 1.09
N ARG A 56 -0.49 -0.45 0.88
CA ARG A 56 -1.93 -0.55 0.59
C ARG A 56 -2.77 -1.31 1.62
N ALA A 57 -2.18 -1.86 2.69
CA ALA A 57 -2.89 -2.65 3.68
C ALA A 57 -3.73 -1.78 4.64
N ARG A 58 -3.32 -0.53 4.86
CA ARG A 58 -3.91 0.40 5.83
C ARG A 58 -4.28 1.73 5.19
N PRO A 59 -5.27 2.48 5.70
CA PRO A 59 -5.54 3.85 5.26
C PRO A 59 -4.32 4.75 5.44
N ALA A 60 -4.12 5.72 4.54
CA ALA A 60 -3.05 6.71 4.68
C ALA A 60 -3.21 7.46 6.01
N GLY A 61 -2.10 7.70 6.73
CA GLY A 61 -2.16 8.29 8.07
C GLY A 61 -2.37 7.28 9.21
N ALA A 62 -2.76 6.04 8.91
CA ALA A 62 -3.04 4.98 9.89
C ALA A 62 -2.22 3.69 9.63
N CYS A 63 -1.02 3.86 9.09
CA CYS A 63 -0.07 2.79 8.84
C CYS A 63 0.42 2.22 10.18
N THR A 64 0.61 0.89 10.22
CA THR A 64 1.05 0.14 11.42
C THR A 64 2.29 -0.72 11.14
N CYS A 65 2.92 -0.55 9.99
CA CYS A 65 4.19 -1.20 9.63
C CYS A 65 5.40 -0.33 10.04
N ASP A 66 6.63 -0.80 9.80
CA ASP A 66 7.86 -0.08 10.19
C ASP A 66 7.97 1.33 9.59
N ARG A 67 7.26 1.60 8.48
CA ARG A 67 7.22 2.92 7.83
C ARG A 67 6.21 3.89 8.45
N ALA A 68 5.41 3.46 9.42
CA ALA A 68 4.34 4.25 10.05
C ALA A 68 4.83 5.61 10.56
N SER A 69 6.00 5.65 11.20
CA SER A 69 6.61 6.90 11.71
C SER A 69 6.89 7.94 10.63
N THR A 70 6.98 7.53 9.38
CA THR A 70 7.19 8.41 8.22
C THR A 70 5.89 8.64 7.47
N GLU A 71 5.12 7.58 7.21
CA GLU A 71 3.90 7.65 6.37
C GLU A 71 2.69 8.22 7.09
N ASN A 72 2.67 8.22 8.43
CA ASN A 72 1.58 8.80 9.19
C ASN A 72 1.75 10.31 9.44
N LYS A 73 2.89 10.88 9.05
CA LYS A 73 3.11 12.32 9.13
C LYS A 73 2.41 13.01 7.97
N THR A 74 1.90 14.21 8.24
CA THR A 74 1.40 15.08 7.19
C THR A 74 2.53 15.38 6.19
N PRO A 75 2.34 15.11 4.89
CA PRO A 75 3.37 15.40 3.89
C PRO A 75 3.69 16.90 3.88
N SER A 76 4.98 17.22 3.76
CA SER A 76 5.45 18.59 3.56
C SER A 76 5.66 18.82 2.06
N GLY A 77 5.18 19.95 1.52
CA GLY A 77 5.31 20.28 0.10
C GLY A 77 4.12 19.82 -0.76
N SER A 78 4.36 19.58 -2.05
CA SER A 78 3.31 19.22 -3.01
C SER A 78 2.73 17.83 -2.73
N THR A 79 1.40 17.76 -2.66
CA THR A 79 0.67 16.51 -2.42
C THR A 79 0.12 15.91 -3.70
N CYS A 80 -0.17 14.60 -3.68
CA CYS A 80 -0.96 13.90 -4.69
C CYS A 80 -2.32 14.59 -4.92
N ALA A 81 -3.02 14.21 -5.99
CA ALA A 81 -4.43 14.58 -6.22
C ALA A 81 -5.35 14.24 -5.03
N CYS A 82 -4.99 13.23 -4.23
CA CYS A 82 -5.68 12.88 -2.98
C CYS A 82 -5.40 13.80 -1.78
N GLY A 83 -4.43 14.70 -1.85
CA GLY A 83 -4.03 15.59 -0.75
C GLY A 83 -3.36 14.94 0.45
N VAL A 84 -3.41 13.60 0.60
CA VAL A 84 -2.97 12.91 1.82
C VAL A 84 -1.56 12.32 1.75
N ARG A 85 -0.90 12.39 0.59
CA ARG A 85 0.44 11.85 0.36
C ARG A 85 1.30 12.78 -0.47
N PRO A 86 2.64 12.65 -0.42
CA PRO A 86 3.54 13.36 -1.31
C PRO A 86 3.18 13.11 -2.79
N ALA A 87 3.38 14.10 -3.65
CA ALA A 87 3.08 14.01 -5.07
C ALA A 87 3.78 12.82 -5.77
N ASP A 88 5.00 12.50 -5.37
CA ASP A 88 5.84 11.40 -5.88
C ASP A 88 5.50 10.02 -5.28
N ALA A 89 4.71 9.97 -4.21
CA ALA A 89 4.36 8.73 -3.49
C ALA A 89 2.84 8.49 -3.49
N CYS A 90 2.19 8.84 -4.60
CA CYS A 90 0.74 8.82 -4.74
C CYS A 90 0.16 7.41 -4.61
N SER A 91 -0.72 7.20 -3.63
CA SER A 91 -1.47 5.95 -3.46
C SER A 91 -2.97 6.19 -3.24
N CYS A 92 -3.54 7.05 -4.09
CA CYS A 92 -4.99 7.19 -4.25
C CYS A 92 -5.64 5.84 -4.55
N GLU A 93 -6.94 5.71 -4.26
CA GLU A 93 -7.79 4.53 -4.52
C GLU A 93 -7.60 3.94 -5.91
N LYS A 94 -7.42 4.82 -6.90
CA LYS A 94 -7.07 4.50 -8.27
C LYS A 94 -5.91 5.40 -8.66
N ALA A 95 -4.68 5.01 -8.34
CA ALA A 95 -3.57 5.59 -9.07
C ALA A 95 -3.77 5.15 -10.54
N THR A 96 -4.09 6.09 -11.43
CA THR A 96 -4.11 5.85 -12.89
C THR A 96 -2.77 5.31 -13.39
N ASP A 97 -1.70 5.55 -12.61
CA ASP A 97 -0.33 5.06 -12.77
C ASP A 97 -0.10 3.63 -12.24
N GLY A 98 -1.14 2.91 -11.81
CA GLY A 98 -1.05 1.46 -11.51
C GLY A 98 -0.94 0.58 -12.76
N GLY A 99 -0.89 1.19 -13.96
CA GLY A 99 -0.55 0.53 -15.20
C GLY A 99 0.95 0.48 -15.42
N VAL A 100 1.41 -0.46 -16.26
CA VAL A 100 2.79 -0.53 -16.76
C VAL A 100 3.20 0.85 -17.25
N ASN A 101 4.27 1.42 -16.70
CA ASN A 101 4.79 2.68 -17.21
C ASN A 101 5.29 2.40 -18.64
N PRO A 102 4.85 3.16 -19.66
CA PRO A 102 5.23 2.89 -21.06
C PRO A 102 6.74 3.09 -21.33
N LEU A 103 7.49 3.65 -20.38
CA LEU A 103 8.95 3.74 -20.39
C LEU A 103 9.63 2.64 -19.55
N GLU A 104 8.87 1.79 -18.87
CA GLU A 104 9.40 0.62 -18.19
C GLU A 104 9.71 -0.47 -19.22
N THR A 105 10.94 -0.97 -19.20
CA THR A 105 11.32 -2.11 -20.03
C THR A 105 11.00 -3.39 -19.27
N ASP A 106 10.08 -4.20 -19.81
CA ASP A 106 9.78 -5.52 -19.29
C ASP A 106 10.89 -6.51 -19.69
N PHE A 107 11.64 -7.02 -18.71
CA PHE A 107 12.71 -8.00 -18.90
C PHE A 107 12.27 -9.45 -18.64
N THR A 108 10.98 -9.70 -18.45
CA THR A 108 10.44 -11.03 -18.10
C THR A 108 10.08 -11.89 -19.31
N THR A 109 9.98 -11.29 -20.49
CA THR A 109 9.83 -12.01 -21.76
C THR A 109 11.20 -12.45 -22.29
N LYS A 110 11.53 -13.73 -22.12
CA LYS A 110 12.53 -14.42 -22.94
C LYS A 110 11.91 -14.94 -24.22
#